data_AF-A0A2V6HWW5-F1
#
_entry.id   AF-A0A2V6HWW5-F1
#
_cell.length_a   1.000
_cell.length_b   1.000
_cell.length_c   1.000
_cell.angle_alpha   90.00
_cell.angle_beta   90.00
_cell.angle_gamma   90.00
#
_symmetry.space_group_name_H-M   'P 1'
#
loop_
_entity.id
_entity.type
_entity.pdbx_description
1 polymer ?
#
loop_
_entity_poly.entity_id
_entity_poly.type
_entity_poly.pdbx_seq_one_letter_code
_entity_poly.pdbx_strand_id
1 'polypeptide(L)'
;MANCRLVRFSCCTILFASVLAVPVGTSAQSGTPLTSKAAMGDWKTDAPGVRRKITVEDLPPPSSNVLAINPPHVARHPADAQPQVPPGFKIVLYASGFRDPRFLLTAPNGDIFVVESRTNQIKVLRDTKGSGKPDATEVFAESGLNKPFGIAFYPPGDDPQFLYVANTDGVIRFPYRNGDLKARGPAEELAARLSGGAAHLRSGGHWTRDIVFSRDAKKLYVSIGSRSNVSDNAAEADRARIFEFNPDGTDRKVYAWGIRNAVGIAFRPGTNELWMSTNERDEIGEDLPPDYISSVRPGGFYGWPWFYIGNHADPRHKGKHPEFADKVIVPDVLVQSHSATLNLCFYTGDQFPTEYKGDVFAAFHGSWNRMKRTGYKVVRVPFDHATRKALGEYEDFVTGFITSDGQVWGRPVGIAVAKDGSLLISEDGNGTIWRVSYLREN
;
A
#
# COMPACT_ATOMS: atom_id res chain seq x y z
N MET A 1 -83.60 -21.94 46.48
CA MET A 1 -84.49 -21.40 45.42
C MET A 1 -83.65 -20.56 44.48
N ALA A 2 -83.88 -20.72 43.18
CA ALA A 2 -82.98 -20.40 42.07
C ALA A 2 -82.45 -18.96 42.06
N ASN A 3 -81.18 -18.78 41.71
CA ASN A 3 -80.67 -17.48 41.30
C ASN A 3 -79.84 -17.59 40.01
N CYS A 4 -80.40 -16.96 38.99
CA CYS A 4 -79.95 -16.84 37.61
C CYS A 4 -78.62 -16.09 37.54
N ARG A 5 -77.58 -16.68 36.92
CA ARG A 5 -76.33 -15.99 36.60
C ARG A 5 -76.20 -15.81 35.09
N LEU A 6 -76.11 -14.53 34.70
CA LEU A 6 -75.85 -14.02 33.36
C LEU A 6 -74.62 -14.67 32.71
N VAL A 7 -74.77 -15.13 31.49
CA VAL A 7 -73.67 -15.49 30.57
C VAL A 7 -73.19 -14.21 29.90
N ARG A 8 -71.93 -13.82 30.14
CA ARG A 8 -71.22 -12.80 29.34
C ARG A 8 -70.38 -13.52 28.28
N PHE A 9 -70.64 -13.21 27.02
CA PHE A 9 -69.75 -13.57 25.90
C PHE A 9 -68.48 -12.72 25.98
N SER A 10 -67.32 -13.37 26.15
CA SER A 10 -66.01 -12.73 26.02
C SER A 10 -65.44 -13.07 24.65
N CYS A 11 -65.30 -12.07 23.79
CA CYS A 11 -64.70 -12.18 22.48
C CYS A 11 -63.18 -12.40 22.64
N CYS A 12 -62.68 -13.57 22.23
CA CYS A 12 -61.25 -13.88 22.23
C CYS A 12 -60.64 -13.38 20.91
N THR A 13 -59.97 -12.22 20.94
CA THR A 13 -59.19 -11.72 19.81
C THR A 13 -57.85 -12.45 19.78
N ILE A 14 -57.64 -13.32 18.79
CA ILE A 14 -56.36 -13.99 18.53
C ILE A 14 -55.44 -12.97 17.82
N LEU A 15 -54.45 -12.43 18.53
CA LEU A 15 -53.37 -11.66 17.91
C LEU A 15 -52.38 -12.63 17.25
N PHE A 16 -52.35 -12.64 15.92
CA PHE A 16 -51.24 -13.20 15.15
C PHE A 16 -50.03 -12.28 15.30
N ALA A 17 -49.03 -12.70 16.08
CA ALA A 17 -47.71 -12.09 16.07
C ALA A 17 -47.00 -12.48 14.76
N SER A 18 -47.05 -11.60 13.77
CA SER A 18 -46.24 -11.70 12.55
C SER A 18 -44.78 -11.50 12.92
N VAL A 19 -44.01 -12.59 13.02
CA VAL A 19 -42.56 -12.55 13.07
C VAL A 19 -42.08 -12.09 11.69
N LEU A 20 -41.76 -10.81 11.58
CA LEU A 20 -41.05 -10.27 10.42
C LEU A 20 -39.64 -10.84 10.44
N ALA A 21 -39.40 -11.85 9.61
CA ALA A 21 -38.06 -12.28 9.27
C ALA A 21 -37.37 -11.11 8.56
N VAL A 22 -36.44 -10.46 9.25
CA VAL A 22 -35.52 -9.50 8.64
C VAL A 22 -34.64 -10.30 7.67
N PRO A 23 -34.61 -9.97 6.37
CA PRO A 23 -33.72 -10.65 5.45
C PRO A 23 -32.29 -10.35 5.89
N VAL A 24 -31.54 -11.40 6.21
CA VAL A 24 -30.09 -11.34 6.41
C VAL A 24 -29.50 -10.67 5.18
N GLY A 25 -28.87 -9.51 5.37
CA GLY A 25 -28.21 -8.77 4.32
C GLY A 25 -27.16 -9.67 3.67
N THR A 26 -27.37 -10.00 2.41
CA THR A 26 -26.33 -10.55 1.55
C THR A 26 -25.15 -9.60 1.53
N SER A 27 -23.99 -10.08 1.95
CA SER A 27 -22.68 -9.46 1.76
C SER A 27 -22.60 -8.80 0.38
N ALA A 28 -22.13 -7.55 0.33
CA ALA A 28 -22.03 -6.71 -0.85
C ALA A 28 -21.52 -7.49 -2.08
N GLN A 29 -22.44 -7.92 -2.95
CA GLN A 29 -22.10 -8.29 -4.31
C GLN A 29 -21.89 -6.97 -5.06
N SER A 30 -20.63 -6.55 -5.08
CA SER A 30 -20.15 -5.29 -5.64
C SER A 30 -20.50 -5.17 -7.13
N GLY A 31 -20.86 -3.96 -7.56
CA GLY A 31 -21.21 -3.68 -8.96
C GLY A 31 -20.08 -4.03 -9.94
N THR A 32 -20.42 -4.22 -11.22
CA THR A 32 -19.45 -4.52 -12.29
C THR A 32 -18.28 -3.53 -12.29
N PRO A 33 -17.01 -3.99 -12.38
CA PRO A 33 -15.86 -3.09 -12.43
C PRO A 33 -15.97 -2.08 -13.57
N LEU A 34 -15.55 -0.85 -13.31
CA LEU A 34 -15.34 0.14 -14.36
C LEU A 34 -14.19 -0.33 -15.26
N THR A 35 -14.38 -0.22 -16.57
CA THR A 35 -13.39 -0.62 -17.59
C THR A 35 -13.11 0.54 -18.56
N SER A 36 -12.05 0.42 -19.34
CA SER A 36 -11.73 1.37 -20.42
C SER A 36 -11.73 2.82 -19.92
N LYS A 37 -12.34 3.75 -20.68
CA LYS A 37 -12.38 5.18 -20.32
C LYS A 37 -13.04 5.44 -18.95
N ALA A 38 -13.97 4.59 -18.51
CA ALA A 38 -14.61 4.74 -17.19
C ALA A 38 -13.65 4.38 -16.05
N ALA A 39 -12.69 3.47 -16.27
CA ALA A 39 -11.65 3.15 -15.30
C ALA A 39 -10.61 4.28 -15.14
N MET A 40 -10.49 5.17 -16.12
CA MET A 40 -9.55 6.30 -16.15
C MET A 40 -10.15 7.61 -15.57
N GLY A 41 -11.07 7.48 -14.62
CA GLY A 41 -11.74 8.62 -13.97
C GLY A 41 -10.82 9.53 -13.14
N ASP A 42 -11.42 10.32 -12.27
CA ASP A 42 -10.71 11.16 -11.30
C ASP A 42 -11.28 10.98 -9.89
N TRP A 43 -10.65 11.65 -8.92
CA TRP A 43 -11.00 11.58 -7.50
C TRP A 43 -12.48 11.90 -7.19
N LYS A 44 -13.20 12.63 -8.05
CA LYS A 44 -14.61 12.98 -7.80
C LYS A 44 -15.54 11.77 -7.88
N THR A 45 -15.09 10.70 -8.51
CA THR A 45 -15.83 9.44 -8.66
C THR A 45 -15.31 8.34 -7.74
N ASP A 46 -14.29 8.63 -6.93
CA ASP A 46 -13.77 7.69 -5.94
C ASP A 46 -14.75 7.58 -4.78
N ALA A 47 -15.12 6.36 -4.44
CA ALA A 47 -15.95 6.04 -3.29
C ALA A 47 -15.66 4.61 -2.84
N PRO A 48 -15.84 4.27 -1.55
CA PRO A 48 -15.63 2.90 -1.08
C PRO A 48 -16.49 1.90 -1.88
N GLY A 49 -15.88 0.80 -2.34
CA GLY A 49 -16.53 -0.24 -3.15
C GLY A 49 -16.49 -0.01 -4.66
N VAL A 50 -15.99 1.13 -5.15
CA VAL A 50 -15.81 1.36 -6.59
C VAL A 50 -14.67 0.46 -7.11
N ARG A 51 -14.99 -0.41 -8.07
CA ARG A 51 -14.02 -1.33 -8.67
C ARG A 51 -13.57 -0.86 -10.04
N ARG A 52 -12.29 -1.10 -10.36
CA ARG A 52 -11.67 -0.74 -11.64
C ARG A 52 -10.84 -1.89 -12.17
N LYS A 53 -10.99 -2.15 -13.47
CA LYS A 53 -10.16 -3.08 -14.23
C LYS A 53 -9.60 -2.34 -15.45
N ILE A 54 -8.29 -2.23 -15.48
CA ILE A 54 -7.54 -1.59 -16.58
C ILE A 54 -6.73 -2.69 -17.25
N THR A 55 -6.84 -2.81 -18.56
CA THR A 55 -6.03 -3.75 -19.35
C THR A 55 -5.10 -3.02 -20.32
N VAL A 56 -4.24 -3.77 -21.00
CA VAL A 56 -3.31 -3.23 -21.99
C VAL A 56 -4.06 -2.62 -23.18
N GLU A 57 -5.23 -3.17 -23.51
CA GLU A 57 -6.10 -2.72 -24.59
C GLU A 57 -6.80 -1.39 -24.28
N ASP A 58 -6.90 -1.02 -23.00
CA ASP A 58 -7.51 0.24 -22.56
C ASP A 58 -6.56 1.44 -22.68
N LEU A 59 -5.27 1.22 -22.97
CA LEU A 59 -4.24 2.25 -22.90
C LEU A 59 -4.36 3.24 -24.06
N PRO A 60 -4.45 4.56 -23.79
CA PRO A 60 -4.44 5.55 -24.85
C PRO A 60 -3.05 5.65 -25.50
N PRO A 61 -2.96 6.17 -26.74
CA PRO A 61 -1.66 6.45 -27.34
C PRO A 61 -0.87 7.48 -26.51
N PRO A 62 0.47 7.43 -26.50
CA PRO A 62 1.29 8.42 -25.81
C PRO A 62 0.98 9.85 -26.27
N SER A 63 0.87 10.75 -25.30
CA SER A 63 0.69 12.19 -25.53
C SER A 63 1.54 12.98 -24.54
N SER A 64 1.97 14.19 -24.89
CA SER A 64 2.74 14.99 -23.93
C SER A 64 1.81 15.55 -22.86
N ASN A 65 2.13 15.29 -21.59
CA ASN A 65 1.52 15.92 -20.43
C ASN A 65 2.57 16.63 -19.55
N VAL A 66 3.68 17.07 -20.16
CA VAL A 66 4.77 17.80 -19.49
C VAL A 66 4.27 19.05 -18.75
N LEU A 67 3.21 19.68 -19.27
CA LEU A 67 2.56 20.87 -18.68
C LEU A 67 1.41 20.54 -17.71
N ALA A 68 0.99 19.28 -17.61
CA ALA A 68 -0.08 18.82 -16.71
C ALA A 68 0.44 18.65 -15.26
N ILE A 69 0.91 19.75 -14.68
CA ILE A 69 1.62 19.75 -13.40
C ILE A 69 0.67 20.29 -12.34
N ASN A 70 0.16 19.40 -11.50
CA ASN A 70 -0.75 19.74 -10.43
C ASN A 70 -0.28 19.08 -9.12
N PRO A 71 0.86 19.50 -8.53
CA PRO A 71 1.32 18.97 -7.25
C PRO A 71 0.27 19.22 -6.16
N PRO A 72 0.08 18.30 -5.20
CA PRO A 72 -0.84 18.54 -4.09
C PRO A 72 -0.31 19.66 -3.20
N HIS A 73 -1.12 20.69 -3.00
CA HIS A 73 -0.98 21.57 -1.84
C HIS A 73 -1.74 20.92 -0.69
N VAL A 74 -1.01 20.40 0.30
CA VAL A 74 -1.63 19.73 1.45
C VAL A 74 -2.23 20.79 2.38
N ALA A 75 -3.56 20.83 2.43
CA ALA A 75 -4.29 21.62 3.39
C ALA A 75 -4.15 21.01 4.79
N ARG A 76 -4.23 21.86 5.82
CA ARG A 76 -4.41 21.39 7.20
C ARG A 76 -5.66 20.52 7.26
N HIS A 77 -5.60 19.42 7.99
CA HIS A 77 -6.74 18.53 8.22
C HIS A 77 -7.99 19.33 8.65
N PRO A 78 -9.05 19.36 7.81
CA PRO A 78 -10.31 20.01 8.17
C PRO A 78 -10.99 19.26 9.31
N ALA A 79 -11.60 19.98 10.25
CA ALA A 79 -12.19 19.38 11.46
C ALA A 79 -13.32 18.37 11.18
N ASP A 80 -14.01 18.55 10.06
CA ASP A 80 -15.13 17.74 9.56
C ASP A 80 -14.71 16.72 8.49
N ALA A 81 -13.46 16.77 8.00
CA ALA A 81 -12.98 15.81 7.02
C ALA A 81 -12.66 14.48 7.69
N GLN A 82 -13.33 13.42 7.25
CA GLN A 82 -13.07 12.05 7.69
C GLN A 82 -12.91 11.15 6.46
N PRO A 83 -11.93 10.23 6.46
CA PRO A 83 -11.87 9.23 5.41
C PRO A 83 -13.12 8.35 5.42
N GLN A 84 -13.50 7.87 4.24
CA GLN A 84 -14.65 7.01 4.05
C GLN A 84 -14.19 5.57 3.85
N VAL A 85 -14.95 4.62 4.39
CA VAL A 85 -14.69 3.17 4.30
C VAL A 85 -15.96 2.42 3.90
N PRO A 86 -15.89 1.16 3.44
CA PRO A 86 -17.08 0.43 3.03
C PRO A 86 -18.02 0.19 4.21
N PRO A 87 -19.31 -0.10 3.95
CA PRO A 87 -20.27 -0.49 4.99
C PRO A 87 -19.73 -1.63 5.88
N GLY A 88 -20.01 -1.55 7.18
CA GLY A 88 -19.48 -2.49 8.19
C GLY A 88 -18.08 -2.15 8.71
N PHE A 89 -17.33 -1.29 8.01
CA PHE A 89 -16.03 -0.80 8.49
C PHE A 89 -16.15 0.52 9.26
N LYS A 90 -15.18 0.75 10.13
CA LYS A 90 -14.98 2.00 10.86
C LYS A 90 -13.54 2.46 10.70
N ILE A 91 -13.33 3.74 10.42
CA ILE A 91 -12.02 4.36 10.43
C ILE A 91 -11.92 5.43 11.52
N VAL A 92 -10.84 5.38 12.30
CA VAL A 92 -10.57 6.33 13.38
C VAL A 92 -9.11 6.78 13.35
N LEU A 93 -8.86 7.99 13.84
CA LEU A 93 -7.51 8.45 14.11
C LEU A 93 -6.88 7.53 15.18
N TYR A 94 -5.76 6.90 14.82
CA TYR A 94 -5.01 6.01 15.70
C TYR A 94 -3.95 6.77 16.49
N ALA A 95 -3.16 7.60 15.80
CA ALA A 95 -2.13 8.45 16.38
C ALA A 95 -1.84 9.65 15.48
N SER A 96 -1.24 10.70 16.04
CA SER A 96 -0.89 11.94 15.33
C SER A 96 0.38 12.57 15.89
N GLY A 97 0.88 13.62 15.23
CA GLY A 97 2.09 14.34 15.67
C GLY A 97 3.37 13.80 15.06
N PHE A 98 3.26 13.06 13.96
CA PHE A 98 4.38 12.59 13.18
C PHE A 98 4.85 13.66 12.18
N ARG A 99 6.11 13.57 11.77
CA ARG A 99 6.73 14.39 10.73
C ARG A 99 7.00 13.51 9.53
N ASP A 100 6.15 13.60 8.51
CA ASP A 100 6.28 12.80 7.27
C ASP A 100 6.34 11.29 7.58
N PRO A 101 5.36 10.68 8.30
CA PRO A 101 5.36 9.24 8.57
C PRO A 101 5.20 8.46 7.25
N ARG A 102 6.14 7.55 7.00
CA ARG A 102 6.21 6.78 5.76
C ARG A 102 5.83 5.34 5.99
N PHE A 103 6.77 4.49 6.36
CA PHE A 103 6.57 3.04 6.46
C PHE A 103 5.99 2.65 7.83
N LEU A 104 5.13 1.63 7.84
CA LEU A 104 4.58 1.02 9.04
C LEU A 104 4.99 -0.46 9.12
N LEU A 105 5.38 -0.91 10.31
CA LEU A 105 5.67 -2.33 10.55
C LEU A 105 5.09 -2.75 11.90
N THR A 106 4.30 -3.82 11.89
CA THR A 106 3.77 -4.43 13.12
C THR A 106 4.78 -5.43 13.69
N ALA A 107 5.20 -5.24 14.93
CA ALA A 107 6.05 -6.17 15.65
C ALA A 107 5.25 -7.38 16.18
N PRO A 108 5.89 -8.54 16.44
CA PRO A 108 5.20 -9.74 16.94
C PRO A 108 4.45 -9.54 18.26
N ASN A 109 4.95 -8.65 19.12
CA ASN A 109 4.27 -8.30 20.37
C ASN A 109 3.05 -7.38 20.14
N GLY A 110 2.90 -6.78 18.96
CA GLY A 110 1.80 -5.88 18.58
C GLY A 110 2.17 -4.40 18.56
N ASP A 111 3.40 -4.03 18.91
CA ASP A 111 3.88 -2.65 18.76
C ASP A 111 3.90 -2.24 17.29
N ILE A 112 3.68 -0.96 17.02
CA ILE A 112 3.73 -0.41 15.66
C ILE A 112 4.98 0.45 15.51
N PHE A 113 5.84 0.07 14.58
CA PHE A 113 7.00 0.86 14.18
C PHE A 113 6.62 1.81 13.05
N VAL A 114 7.07 3.06 13.16
CA VAL A 114 6.79 4.13 12.20
C VAL A 114 8.09 4.76 11.77
N VAL A 115 8.33 4.82 10.46
CA VAL A 115 9.53 5.42 9.88
C VAL A 115 9.22 6.85 9.43
N GLU A 116 9.93 7.83 9.96
CA GLU A 116 9.89 9.23 9.53
C GLU A 116 11.16 9.53 8.71
N SER A 117 11.06 9.32 7.39
CA SER A 117 12.24 9.35 6.51
C SER A 117 12.95 10.70 6.49
N ARG A 118 12.22 11.83 6.53
CA ARG A 118 12.82 13.17 6.44
C ARG A 118 13.51 13.62 7.71
N THR A 119 13.05 13.13 8.87
CA THR A 119 13.65 13.44 10.16
C THR A 119 14.68 12.40 10.60
N ASN A 120 14.88 11.34 9.81
CA ASN A 120 15.76 10.21 10.16
C ASN A 120 15.39 9.61 11.51
N GLN A 121 14.11 9.36 11.75
CA GLN A 121 13.63 8.76 12.99
C GLN A 121 12.82 7.49 12.72
N ILE A 122 12.97 6.52 13.62
CA ILE A 122 12.07 5.37 13.75
C ILE A 122 11.42 5.50 15.12
N LYS A 123 10.09 5.48 15.17
CA LYS A 123 9.29 5.55 16.40
C LYS A 123 8.59 4.21 16.65
N VAL A 124 8.35 3.88 17.92
CA VAL A 124 7.54 2.73 18.34
C VAL A 124 6.31 3.22 19.10
N LEU A 125 5.14 2.72 18.73
CA LEU A 125 3.87 3.00 19.38
C LEU A 125 3.41 1.74 20.10
N ARG A 126 3.05 1.87 21.38
CA ARG A 126 2.58 0.77 22.21
C ARG A 126 1.22 1.09 22.83
N ASP A 127 0.35 0.09 22.78
CA ASP A 127 -0.94 0.06 23.49
C ASP A 127 -0.81 -0.90 24.67
N THR A 128 -0.44 -0.37 25.84
CA THR A 128 -0.23 -1.17 27.06
C THR A 128 -1.55 -1.68 27.64
N LYS A 129 -2.67 -1.11 27.20
CA LYS A 129 -4.02 -1.39 27.71
C LYS A 129 -4.85 -2.28 26.80
N GLY A 130 -4.35 -2.61 25.60
CA GLY A 130 -5.10 -3.36 24.59
C GLY A 130 -6.37 -2.65 24.13
N SER A 131 -6.38 -1.31 24.17
CA SER A 131 -7.54 -0.46 23.87
C SER A 131 -7.79 -0.22 22.39
N GLY A 132 -6.88 -0.66 21.52
CA GLY A 132 -6.84 -0.32 20.10
C GLY A 132 -6.25 1.07 19.82
N LYS A 133 -5.61 1.71 20.81
CA LYS A 133 -4.94 3.02 20.69
C LYS A 133 -3.63 3.02 21.48
N PRO A 134 -2.56 3.62 20.95
CA PRO A 134 -1.29 3.65 21.65
C PRO A 134 -1.35 4.66 22.81
N ASP A 135 -0.84 4.26 23.97
CA ASP A 135 -0.66 5.11 25.15
C ASP A 135 0.81 5.46 25.42
N ALA A 136 1.74 4.85 24.67
CA ALA A 136 3.15 5.21 24.67
C ALA A 136 3.67 5.39 23.23
N THR A 137 4.55 6.38 23.03
CA THR A 137 5.28 6.62 21.79
C THR A 137 6.73 6.97 22.13
N GLU A 138 7.66 6.16 21.66
CA GLU A 138 9.10 6.33 21.91
C GLU A 138 9.87 6.46 20.61
N VAL A 139 11.00 7.17 20.64
CA VAL A 139 11.97 7.15 19.54
C VAL A 139 12.80 5.88 19.69
N PHE A 140 12.65 4.94 18.76
CA PHE A 140 13.42 3.71 18.70
C PHE A 140 14.89 4.00 18.36
N ALA A 141 15.08 4.77 17.28
CA ALA A 141 16.39 5.11 16.73
C ALA A 141 16.31 6.46 16.00
N GLU A 142 17.37 7.26 16.14
CA GLU A 142 17.57 8.53 15.44
C GLU A 142 19.03 8.74 14.99
N SER A 143 19.89 7.75 15.24
CA SER A 143 21.31 7.75 14.87
C SER A 143 21.59 6.61 13.88
N GLY A 144 22.52 6.83 12.95
CA GLY A 144 22.85 5.88 11.89
C GLY A 144 21.80 5.79 10.76
N LEU A 145 20.78 6.66 10.78
CA LEU A 145 19.71 6.69 9.79
C LEU A 145 19.99 7.70 8.68
N ASN A 146 19.74 7.32 7.43
CA ASN A 146 19.87 8.17 6.25
C ASN A 146 18.69 7.96 5.29
N LYS A 147 17.66 8.80 5.44
CA LYS A 147 16.38 8.72 4.75
C LYS A 147 15.84 7.28 4.75
N PRO A 148 15.66 6.67 5.94
CA PRO A 148 15.18 5.28 6.04
C PRO A 148 13.77 5.18 5.45
N PHE A 149 13.43 4.06 4.81
CA PHE A 149 12.07 3.79 4.36
C PHE A 149 11.58 2.42 4.83
N GLY A 150 11.96 1.34 4.15
CA GLY A 150 11.58 -0.01 4.53
C GLY A 150 12.32 -0.48 5.78
N ILE A 151 11.60 -1.20 6.63
CA ILE A 151 12.14 -1.86 7.81
C ILE A 151 11.60 -3.29 7.90
N ALA A 152 12.41 -4.21 8.42
CA ALA A 152 12.02 -5.62 8.55
C ALA A 152 12.63 -6.26 9.79
N PHE A 153 11.85 -7.09 10.48
CA PHE A 153 12.35 -7.91 11.58
C PHE A 153 13.10 -9.14 11.07
N TYR A 154 14.19 -9.51 11.75
CA TYR A 154 15.01 -10.67 11.39
C TYR A 154 15.45 -11.49 12.62
N PRO A 155 15.38 -12.83 12.58
CA PRO A 155 14.70 -13.62 11.55
C PRO A 155 13.20 -13.28 11.51
N PRO A 156 12.52 -13.43 10.35
CA PRO A 156 11.07 -13.26 10.29
C PRO A 156 10.37 -14.28 11.20
N GLY A 157 9.33 -13.84 11.90
CA GLY A 157 8.56 -14.69 12.80
C GLY A 157 8.36 -14.02 14.16
N ASP A 158 8.08 -14.85 15.17
CA ASP A 158 7.62 -14.36 16.46
C ASP A 158 8.74 -13.91 17.40
N ASP A 159 10.01 -14.25 17.14
CA ASP A 159 11.15 -13.89 18.01
C ASP A 159 12.33 -13.32 17.20
N PRO A 160 12.19 -12.10 16.66
CA PRO A 160 13.25 -11.45 15.92
C PRO A 160 14.38 -10.97 16.84
N GLN A 161 15.60 -11.05 16.31
CA GLN A 161 16.84 -10.64 16.97
C GLN A 161 17.34 -9.28 16.50
N PHE A 162 16.84 -8.80 15.35
CA PHE A 162 17.26 -7.55 14.74
C PHE A 162 16.08 -6.83 14.08
N LEU A 163 16.16 -5.51 14.07
CA LEU A 163 15.41 -4.65 13.16
C LEU A 163 16.36 -4.19 12.05
N TYR A 164 16.11 -4.63 10.83
CA TYR A 164 16.81 -4.17 9.63
C TYR A 164 16.17 -2.88 9.12
N VAL A 165 17.00 -1.97 8.63
CA VAL A 165 16.58 -0.67 8.10
C VAL A 165 17.24 -0.41 6.77
N ALA A 166 16.43 -0.11 5.77
CA ALA A 166 16.89 0.29 4.46
C ALA A 166 17.06 1.81 4.39
N ASN A 167 18.31 2.26 4.58
CA ASN A 167 18.72 3.62 4.29
C ASN A 167 18.84 3.80 2.76
N THR A 168 18.84 5.06 2.31
CA THR A 168 18.94 5.38 0.88
C THR A 168 20.23 4.83 0.23
N ASP A 169 21.32 4.72 1.00
CA ASP A 169 22.68 4.35 0.59
C ASP A 169 23.15 2.97 1.08
N GLY A 170 22.36 2.27 1.88
CA GLY A 170 22.77 0.99 2.47
C GLY A 170 21.70 0.33 3.33
N VAL A 171 21.95 -0.91 3.71
CA VAL A 171 21.17 -1.60 4.74
C VAL A 171 21.96 -1.62 6.04
N ILE A 172 21.32 -1.25 7.13
CA ILE A 172 21.84 -1.38 8.48
C ILE A 172 20.91 -2.27 9.31
N ARG A 173 21.33 -2.63 10.52
CA ARG A 173 20.43 -3.25 11.50
C ARG A 173 20.71 -2.78 12.93
N PHE A 174 19.71 -2.92 13.78
CA PHE A 174 19.83 -2.73 15.22
C PHE A 174 19.54 -4.06 15.92
N PRO A 175 20.31 -4.45 16.95
CA PRO A 175 19.89 -5.53 17.83
C PRO A 175 18.52 -5.21 18.45
N TYR A 176 17.62 -6.18 18.40
CA TYR A 176 16.23 -6.05 18.82
C TYR A 176 15.79 -7.29 19.58
N ARG A 177 14.91 -7.09 20.56
CA ARG A 177 14.07 -8.13 21.14
C ARG A 177 12.65 -7.60 21.22
N ASN A 178 11.68 -8.52 21.13
CA ASN A 178 10.29 -8.16 21.31
C ASN A 178 10.07 -7.31 22.57
N GLY A 179 9.42 -6.18 22.40
CA GLY A 179 9.16 -5.24 23.49
C GLY A 179 10.19 -4.14 23.66
N ASP A 180 11.29 -4.15 22.90
CA ASP A 180 12.24 -3.04 22.92
C ASP A 180 11.61 -1.77 22.32
N LEU A 181 11.54 -0.70 23.11
CA LEU A 181 11.08 0.62 22.68
C LEU A 181 12.21 1.52 22.20
N LYS A 182 13.47 1.12 22.45
CA LYS A 182 14.70 1.81 22.05
C LYS A 182 15.69 0.80 21.51
N ALA A 183 16.49 1.21 20.53
CA ALA A 183 17.57 0.38 20.01
C ALA A 183 18.52 -0.01 21.16
N ARG A 184 18.88 -1.30 21.23
CA ARG A 184 19.72 -1.84 22.31
C ARG A 184 21.19 -1.42 22.21
N GLY A 185 21.60 -0.90 21.05
CA GLY A 185 22.96 -0.55 20.72
C GLY A 185 23.04 0.29 19.45
N PRO A 186 24.24 0.67 19.01
CA PRO A 186 24.44 1.42 17.77
C PRO A 186 24.00 0.61 16.54
N ALA A 187 23.78 1.32 15.44
CA ALA A 187 23.53 0.70 14.14
C ALA A 187 24.74 -0.14 13.69
N GLU A 188 24.47 -1.35 13.20
CA GLU A 188 25.45 -2.20 12.53
C GLU A 188 25.33 -2.03 11.01
N GLU A 189 26.42 -1.64 10.35
CA GLU A 189 26.47 -1.58 8.88
C GLU A 189 26.63 -2.98 8.27
N LEU A 190 25.89 -3.23 7.18
CA LEU A 190 25.98 -4.47 6.42
C LEU A 190 26.75 -4.27 5.10
N ALA A 191 27.13 -5.37 4.46
CA ALA A 191 27.82 -5.32 3.16
C ALA A 191 26.95 -4.77 2.01
N ALA A 192 25.62 -4.70 2.20
CA ALA A 192 24.68 -4.18 1.22
C ALA A 192 24.79 -2.66 1.08
N ARG A 193 25.70 -2.21 0.21
CA ARG A 193 25.80 -0.82 -0.26
C ARG A 193 24.83 -0.60 -1.44
N LEU A 194 24.06 0.47 -1.38
CA LEU A 194 23.01 0.78 -2.36
C LEU A 194 23.34 2.07 -3.09
N SER A 195 22.90 2.17 -4.35
CA SER A 195 23.01 3.44 -5.07
C SER A 195 22.13 4.51 -4.39
N GLY A 196 22.76 5.45 -3.69
CA GLY A 196 22.09 6.60 -3.10
C GLY A 196 21.48 7.54 -4.15
N GLY A 197 20.67 8.52 -3.73
CA GLY A 197 20.11 9.53 -4.62
C GLY A 197 19.49 10.70 -3.86
N ALA A 198 19.44 11.86 -4.50
CA ALA A 198 18.67 13.00 -4.02
C ALA A 198 17.16 12.71 -4.10
N ALA A 199 16.31 13.69 -3.76
CA ALA A 199 14.85 13.56 -3.81
C ALA A 199 14.24 14.66 -4.71
N HIS A 200 14.66 14.74 -5.97
CA HIS A 200 14.13 15.71 -6.93
C HIS A 200 13.36 15.01 -8.05
N LEU A 201 12.02 15.16 -8.05
CA LEU A 201 11.09 14.50 -8.99
C LEU A 201 11.36 14.78 -10.48
N ARG A 202 12.08 15.86 -10.81
CA ARG A 202 12.45 16.21 -12.20
C ARG A 202 13.93 16.00 -12.55
N SER A 203 14.81 15.83 -11.57
CA SER A 203 16.27 15.83 -11.82
C SER A 203 17.11 15.03 -10.81
N GLY A 204 16.50 14.26 -9.91
CA GLY A 204 17.21 13.68 -8.78
C GLY A 204 16.49 12.55 -8.06
N GLY A 205 16.01 11.54 -8.78
CA GLY A 205 15.95 10.13 -8.35
C GLY A 205 14.99 9.68 -7.26
N HIS A 206 14.69 8.38 -7.31
CA HIS A 206 13.98 7.65 -6.28
C HIS A 206 14.95 7.27 -5.15
N TRP A 207 14.65 7.71 -3.93
CA TRP A 207 15.47 7.53 -2.73
C TRP A 207 14.95 6.43 -1.80
N THR A 208 13.64 6.12 -1.83
CA THR A 208 13.04 5.06 -1.00
C THR A 208 13.66 3.70 -1.32
N ARG A 209 13.93 2.92 -0.27
CA ARG A 209 14.37 1.52 -0.36
C ARG A 209 13.43 0.72 0.50
N ASP A 210 12.76 -0.27 -0.07
CA ASP A 210 11.97 -1.22 0.73
C ASP A 210 12.69 -2.55 0.83
N ILE A 211 12.46 -3.27 1.94
CA ILE A 211 13.13 -4.51 2.27
C ILE A 211 12.16 -5.56 2.80
N VAL A 212 12.40 -6.81 2.39
CA VAL A 212 11.68 -7.97 2.92
C VAL A 212 12.58 -9.20 2.91
N PHE A 213 12.45 -10.06 3.92
CA PHE A 213 13.16 -11.33 3.96
C PHE A 213 12.34 -12.45 3.35
N SER A 214 13.03 -13.43 2.73
CA SER A 214 12.44 -14.72 2.43
C SER A 214 11.93 -15.38 3.71
N ARG A 215 10.88 -16.19 3.59
CA ARG A 215 10.27 -16.88 4.74
C ARG A 215 11.24 -17.80 5.48
N ASP A 216 12.20 -18.38 4.77
CA ASP A 216 13.24 -19.25 5.34
C ASP A 216 14.43 -18.45 5.94
N ALA A 217 14.34 -17.12 5.98
CA ALA A 217 15.35 -16.20 6.48
C ALA A 217 16.69 -16.25 5.73
N LYS A 218 16.78 -16.93 4.57
CA LYS A 218 18.04 -17.09 3.85
C LYS A 218 18.38 -15.93 2.94
N LYS A 219 17.39 -15.15 2.51
CA LYS A 219 17.57 -14.07 1.53
C LYS A 219 16.88 -12.80 1.98
N LEU A 220 17.53 -11.67 1.69
CA LEU A 220 17.03 -10.32 1.85
C LEU A 220 16.76 -9.75 0.45
N TYR A 221 15.57 -9.20 0.24
CA TYR A 221 15.22 -8.49 -0.98
C TYR A 221 15.21 -6.99 -0.72
N VAL A 222 15.81 -6.21 -1.61
CA VAL A 222 15.89 -4.76 -1.52
C VAL A 222 15.42 -4.15 -2.83
N SER A 223 14.42 -3.28 -2.78
CA SER A 223 13.96 -2.53 -3.96
C SER A 223 14.71 -1.21 -4.13
N ILE A 224 15.14 -0.92 -5.37
CA ILE A 224 15.83 0.33 -5.74
C ILE A 224 15.17 0.92 -6.99
N GLY A 225 14.52 2.08 -6.85
CA GLY A 225 13.97 2.82 -7.99
C GLY A 225 15.02 3.51 -8.86
N SER A 226 14.60 3.98 -10.04
CA SER A 226 15.42 4.73 -11.00
C SER A 226 15.94 6.05 -10.45
N ARG A 227 17.00 6.59 -11.05
CA ARG A 227 17.55 7.93 -10.75
C ARG A 227 16.84 9.03 -11.56
N SER A 228 16.22 8.66 -12.66
CA SER A 228 15.60 9.58 -13.61
C SER A 228 14.17 9.16 -13.94
N ASN A 229 13.47 10.02 -14.67
CA ASN A 229 12.15 9.66 -15.19
C ASN A 229 12.23 8.50 -16.20
N VAL A 230 13.17 8.57 -17.15
CA VAL A 230 13.22 7.70 -18.34
C VAL A 230 14.62 7.67 -19.00
N SER A 231 15.69 7.36 -18.26
CA SER A 231 17.04 7.24 -18.82
C SER A 231 17.54 5.79 -18.84
N ASP A 232 18.42 5.48 -19.79
CA ASP A 232 19.17 4.22 -19.88
C ASP A 232 20.69 4.44 -19.74
N ASN A 233 21.12 5.58 -19.20
CA ASN A 233 22.54 5.88 -19.03
C ASN A 233 23.17 5.07 -17.87
N ALA A 234 24.50 5.12 -17.77
CA ALA A 234 25.26 4.35 -16.78
C ALA A 234 24.88 4.64 -15.32
N ALA A 235 24.27 5.79 -15.02
CA ALA A 235 23.80 6.09 -13.66
C ALA A 235 22.58 5.26 -13.23
N GLU A 236 21.94 4.55 -14.17
CA GLU A 236 20.81 3.65 -13.92
C GLU A 236 21.23 2.18 -13.82
N ALA A 237 22.52 1.85 -14.01
CA ALA A 237 23.00 0.47 -14.07
C ALA A 237 22.66 -0.36 -12.81
N ASP A 238 22.55 0.28 -11.65
CA ASP A 238 22.25 -0.34 -10.36
C ASP A 238 20.87 0.04 -9.80
N ARG A 239 19.94 0.45 -10.68
CA ARG A 239 18.63 1.01 -10.33
C ARG A 239 17.50 0.46 -11.18
N ALA A 240 16.26 0.75 -10.78
CA ALA A 240 15.03 0.24 -11.37
C ALA A 240 14.93 -1.30 -11.30
N ARG A 241 15.29 -1.84 -10.12
CA ARG A 241 15.51 -3.26 -9.86
C ARG A 241 15.15 -3.64 -8.44
N ILE A 242 14.78 -4.90 -8.27
CA ILE A 242 14.78 -5.58 -6.97
C ILE A 242 16.03 -6.46 -6.94
N PHE A 243 16.82 -6.30 -5.89
CA PHE A 243 18.00 -7.11 -5.62
C PHE A 243 17.71 -8.16 -4.56
N GLU A 244 18.40 -9.30 -4.66
CA GLU A 244 18.50 -10.33 -3.64
C GLU A 244 19.91 -10.29 -3.02
N PHE A 245 19.99 -10.45 -1.71
CA PHE A 245 21.21 -10.53 -0.92
C PHE A 245 21.13 -11.67 0.09
N ASN A 246 22.28 -12.08 0.64
CA ASN A 246 22.31 -12.77 1.93
C ASN A 246 21.92 -11.79 3.07
N PRO A 247 21.50 -12.27 4.26
CA PRO A 247 21.09 -11.41 5.37
C PRO A 247 22.20 -10.52 5.95
N ASP A 248 23.46 -10.78 5.65
CA ASP A 248 24.61 -9.93 6.00
C ASP A 248 24.91 -8.86 4.92
N GLY A 249 24.11 -8.83 3.85
CA GLY A 249 24.26 -7.93 2.72
C GLY A 249 25.25 -8.37 1.64
N THR A 250 25.78 -9.59 1.71
CA THR A 250 26.65 -10.17 0.68
C THR A 250 25.85 -10.84 -0.46
N ASP A 251 26.54 -11.35 -1.49
CA ASP A 251 25.93 -12.10 -2.62
C ASP A 251 24.83 -11.34 -3.37
N ARG A 252 25.05 -10.05 -3.62
CA ARG A 252 24.12 -9.19 -4.37
C ARG A 252 23.82 -9.76 -5.76
N LYS A 253 22.55 -10.02 -6.04
CA LYS A 253 22.04 -10.49 -7.33
C LYS A 253 20.83 -9.68 -7.78
N VAL A 254 20.66 -9.51 -9.09
CA VAL A 254 19.43 -8.92 -9.64
C VAL A 254 18.33 -9.99 -9.58
N TYR A 255 17.28 -9.73 -8.81
CA TYR A 255 16.11 -10.61 -8.74
C TYR A 255 15.11 -10.31 -9.86
N ALA A 256 14.82 -9.04 -10.11
CA ALA A 256 14.00 -8.57 -11.23
C ALA A 256 14.39 -7.15 -11.62
N TRP A 257 14.08 -6.74 -12.86
CA TRP A 257 14.54 -5.46 -13.41
C TRP A 257 13.57 -4.83 -14.40
N GLY A 258 13.87 -3.60 -14.80
CA GLY A 258 12.98 -2.79 -15.64
C GLY A 258 11.73 -2.33 -14.90
N ILE A 259 11.86 -2.15 -13.58
CA ILE A 259 10.79 -1.72 -12.68
C ILE A 259 11.15 -0.31 -12.22
N ARG A 260 10.52 0.72 -12.78
CA ARG A 260 10.94 2.11 -12.54
C ARG A 260 11.11 2.43 -11.05
N ASN A 261 10.10 2.12 -10.23
CA ASN A 261 10.17 2.34 -8.80
C ASN A 261 9.20 1.42 -8.05
N ALA A 262 9.62 0.19 -7.74
CA ALA A 262 8.87 -0.70 -6.85
C ALA A 262 8.98 -0.18 -5.40
N VAL A 263 8.06 0.67 -4.97
CA VAL A 263 8.18 1.37 -3.69
C VAL A 263 7.90 0.44 -2.52
N GLY A 264 6.86 -0.40 -2.63
CA GLY A 264 6.53 -1.41 -1.64
C GLY A 264 6.75 -2.81 -2.17
N ILE A 265 7.37 -3.69 -1.37
CA ILE A 265 7.50 -5.12 -1.66
C ILE A 265 7.07 -5.99 -0.47
N ALA A 266 6.38 -7.10 -0.74
CA ALA A 266 6.00 -8.05 0.30
C ALA A 266 5.88 -9.47 -0.26
N PHE A 267 6.21 -10.48 0.55
CA PHE A 267 5.89 -11.86 0.20
C PHE A 267 4.42 -12.16 0.48
N ARG A 268 3.77 -12.85 -0.46
CA ARG A 268 2.44 -13.40 -0.24
C ARG A 268 2.50 -14.47 0.87
N PRO A 269 1.71 -14.32 1.96
CA PRO A 269 1.73 -15.22 3.10
C PRO A 269 1.63 -16.70 2.70
N GLY A 270 2.47 -17.52 3.32
CA GLY A 270 2.52 -18.97 3.07
C GLY A 270 3.18 -19.39 1.75
N THR A 271 3.73 -18.45 0.96
CA THR A 271 4.36 -18.74 -0.34
C THR A 271 5.70 -18.03 -0.51
N ASN A 272 6.40 -18.30 -1.61
CA ASN A 272 7.63 -17.61 -2.02
C ASN A 272 7.36 -16.59 -3.14
N GLU A 273 6.11 -16.18 -3.34
CA GLU A 273 5.76 -15.20 -4.36
C GLU A 273 5.96 -13.79 -3.78
N LEU A 274 6.97 -13.09 -4.29
CA LEU A 274 7.19 -11.68 -3.99
C LEU A 274 6.20 -10.83 -4.79
N TRP A 275 5.65 -9.79 -4.18
CA TRP A 275 4.77 -8.81 -4.82
C TRP A 275 5.35 -7.41 -4.68
N MET A 276 4.99 -6.53 -5.61
CA MET A 276 5.43 -5.14 -5.64
C MET A 276 4.28 -4.17 -5.94
N SER A 277 4.43 -2.94 -5.46
CA SER A 277 3.68 -1.76 -5.90
C SER A 277 4.64 -0.79 -6.58
N THR A 278 4.29 -0.30 -7.77
CA THR A 278 5.22 0.43 -8.63
C THR A 278 4.68 1.76 -9.11
N ASN A 279 5.53 2.80 -9.07
CA ASN A 279 5.28 4.07 -9.75
C ASN A 279 5.95 4.07 -11.11
N GLU A 280 5.17 4.33 -12.14
CA GLU A 280 5.64 4.42 -13.51
C GLU A 280 6.07 5.83 -13.91
N ARG A 281 6.61 5.95 -15.14
CA ARG A 281 7.20 7.18 -15.67
C ARG A 281 6.17 8.27 -15.89
N ASP A 282 6.63 9.50 -15.75
CA ASP A 282 5.86 10.71 -15.98
C ASP A 282 5.98 11.14 -17.46
N GLU A 283 5.15 12.11 -17.85
CA GLU A 283 5.31 12.93 -19.07
C GLU A 283 4.98 12.25 -20.41
N ILE A 284 4.23 11.14 -20.42
CA ILE A 284 3.72 10.49 -21.65
C ILE A 284 2.18 10.32 -21.70
N GLY A 285 1.45 11.03 -20.85
CA GLY A 285 0.00 11.16 -20.90
C GLY A 285 -0.63 11.30 -19.52
N GLU A 286 -1.79 11.96 -19.41
CA GLU A 286 -2.52 12.03 -18.13
C GLU A 286 -3.11 10.69 -17.70
N ASP A 287 -3.42 9.83 -18.68
CA ASP A 287 -3.93 8.46 -18.48
C ASP A 287 -2.94 7.41 -18.99
N LEU A 288 -1.63 7.76 -19.04
CA LEU A 288 -0.55 6.87 -19.48
C LEU A 288 0.81 7.20 -18.82
N PRO A 289 1.61 6.18 -18.48
CA PRO A 289 1.24 4.78 -18.33
C PRO A 289 0.51 4.58 -16.99
N PRO A 290 -0.24 3.49 -16.82
CA PRO A 290 -0.76 3.14 -15.50
C PRO A 290 0.40 2.80 -14.55
N ASP A 291 0.22 3.12 -13.28
CA ASP A 291 0.99 2.47 -12.21
C ASP A 291 0.56 1.01 -12.10
N TYR A 292 1.24 0.19 -11.30
CA TYR A 292 0.83 -1.22 -11.16
C TYR A 292 1.15 -1.86 -9.82
N ILE A 293 0.41 -2.94 -9.54
CA ILE A 293 0.66 -3.91 -8.46
C ILE A 293 0.81 -5.29 -9.10
N SER A 294 1.85 -6.04 -8.75
CA SER A 294 2.14 -7.31 -9.43
C SER A 294 2.96 -8.27 -8.58
N SER A 295 2.79 -9.56 -8.83
CA SER A 295 3.79 -10.58 -8.53
C SER A 295 5.11 -10.27 -9.24
N VAL A 296 6.23 -10.63 -8.62
CA VAL A 296 7.59 -10.42 -9.12
C VAL A 296 8.18 -11.76 -9.53
N ARG A 297 8.37 -11.95 -10.85
CA ARG A 297 9.03 -13.14 -11.41
C ARG A 297 10.56 -13.05 -11.31
N PRO A 298 11.26 -14.08 -10.80
CA PRO A 298 12.73 -14.15 -10.85
C PRO A 298 13.25 -13.99 -12.28
N GLY A 299 14.24 -13.13 -12.47
CA GLY A 299 14.80 -12.75 -13.78
C GLY A 299 13.87 -11.90 -14.65
N GLY A 300 12.68 -11.54 -14.15
CA GLY A 300 11.65 -10.84 -14.92
C GLY A 300 12.05 -9.43 -15.32
N PHE A 301 11.62 -9.03 -16.53
CA PHE A 301 11.78 -7.69 -17.07
C PHE A 301 10.41 -7.00 -17.21
N TYR A 302 10.23 -5.82 -16.64
CA TYR A 302 8.95 -5.07 -16.62
C TYR A 302 8.96 -3.82 -17.52
N GLY A 303 9.91 -3.73 -18.44
CA GLY A 303 9.88 -2.80 -19.57
C GLY A 303 10.69 -1.52 -19.39
N TRP A 304 10.74 -0.92 -18.19
CA TRP A 304 11.45 0.36 -18.01
C TRP A 304 12.95 0.23 -18.34
N PRO A 305 13.60 1.21 -19.02
CA PRO A 305 13.04 2.46 -19.51
C PRO A 305 12.52 2.40 -20.96
N TRP A 306 12.75 1.30 -21.68
CA TRP A 306 12.55 1.24 -23.13
C TRP A 306 11.13 0.93 -23.56
N PHE A 307 10.37 0.22 -22.71
CA PHE A 307 8.97 -0.13 -22.92
C PHE A 307 8.15 0.34 -21.73
N TYR A 308 6.95 0.85 -21.97
CA TYR A 308 5.94 0.93 -20.90
C TYR A 308 5.15 -0.40 -20.89
N ILE A 309 3.96 -0.42 -20.30
CA ILE A 309 3.18 -1.65 -20.09
C ILE A 309 3.03 -2.48 -21.37
N GLY A 310 3.44 -3.75 -21.31
CA GLY A 310 3.46 -4.65 -22.46
C GLY A 310 4.58 -4.32 -23.45
N ASN A 311 4.42 -4.73 -24.71
CA ASN A 311 5.42 -4.48 -25.76
C ASN A 311 5.29 -3.08 -26.40
N HIS A 312 4.93 -2.07 -25.61
CA HIS A 312 4.81 -0.71 -26.12
C HIS A 312 6.12 0.04 -25.94
N ALA A 313 6.82 0.30 -27.04
CA ALA A 313 8.05 1.09 -27.01
C ALA A 313 7.78 2.52 -26.49
N ASP A 314 8.60 2.98 -25.56
CA ASP A 314 8.59 4.36 -25.10
C ASP A 314 9.05 5.27 -26.25
N PRO A 315 8.27 6.30 -26.64
CA PRO A 315 8.62 7.16 -27.77
C PRO A 315 9.96 7.89 -27.58
N ARG A 316 10.44 8.05 -26.34
CA ARG A 316 11.73 8.69 -26.02
C ARG A 316 12.93 7.76 -26.22
N HIS A 317 12.69 6.46 -26.39
CA HIS A 317 13.70 5.41 -26.66
C HIS A 317 13.40 4.63 -27.94
N LYS A 318 12.75 5.28 -28.91
CA LYS A 318 12.31 4.63 -30.15
C LYS A 318 13.42 3.80 -30.82
N GLY A 319 13.15 2.51 -31.01
CA GLY A 319 14.05 1.57 -31.70
C GLY A 319 15.19 1.00 -30.84
N LYS A 320 15.30 1.39 -29.56
CA LYS A 320 16.28 0.80 -28.66
C LYS A 320 15.79 -0.53 -28.11
N HIS A 321 16.73 -1.47 -27.98
CA HIS A 321 16.53 -2.79 -27.38
C HIS A 321 15.32 -3.59 -27.90
N PRO A 322 15.13 -3.73 -29.22
CA PRO A 322 14.04 -4.53 -29.78
C PRO A 322 14.11 -6.00 -29.32
N GLU A 323 15.27 -6.52 -28.92
CA GLU A 323 15.46 -7.86 -28.38
C GLU A 323 14.77 -8.12 -27.02
N PHE A 324 14.23 -7.09 -26.38
CA PHE A 324 13.48 -7.19 -25.13
C PHE A 324 11.97 -7.03 -25.29
N ALA A 325 11.49 -6.70 -26.49
CA ALA A 325 10.08 -6.49 -26.82
C ALA A 325 9.15 -7.61 -26.30
N ASP A 326 9.50 -8.86 -26.60
CA ASP A 326 8.70 -10.04 -26.22
C ASP A 326 9.03 -10.56 -24.81
N LYS A 327 9.90 -9.87 -24.06
CA LYS A 327 10.28 -10.23 -22.68
C LYS A 327 9.60 -9.37 -21.63
N VAL A 328 8.87 -8.32 -22.04
CA VAL A 328 8.19 -7.43 -21.10
C VAL A 328 7.03 -8.17 -20.45
N ILE A 329 7.11 -8.32 -19.12
CA ILE A 329 6.05 -8.88 -18.31
C ILE A 329 4.96 -7.81 -18.13
N VAL A 330 3.74 -8.15 -18.55
CA VAL A 330 2.56 -7.34 -18.21
C VAL A 330 2.24 -7.54 -16.73
N PRO A 331 2.13 -6.47 -15.93
CA PRO A 331 1.77 -6.57 -14.52
C PRO A 331 0.39 -7.18 -14.28
N ASP A 332 0.21 -7.82 -13.12
CA ASP A 332 -1.05 -8.52 -12.77
C ASP A 332 -2.24 -7.57 -12.59
N VAL A 333 -2.01 -6.37 -12.03
CA VAL A 333 -3.04 -5.34 -11.82
C VAL A 333 -2.52 -3.98 -12.23
N LEU A 334 -3.13 -3.40 -13.26
CA LEU A 334 -2.88 -2.02 -13.68
C LEU A 334 -3.79 -1.09 -12.89
N VAL A 335 -3.23 0.02 -12.41
CA VAL A 335 -3.95 1.02 -11.62
C VAL A 335 -3.90 2.38 -12.31
N GLN A 336 -4.85 3.26 -11.99
CA GLN A 336 -4.93 4.57 -12.65
C GLN A 336 -3.57 5.28 -12.67
N SER A 337 -3.22 5.85 -13.83
CA SER A 337 -1.97 6.57 -14.03
C SER A 337 -1.74 7.64 -12.95
N HIS A 338 -0.47 7.76 -12.55
CA HIS A 338 -0.01 8.75 -11.59
C HIS A 338 -0.60 8.62 -10.18
N SER A 339 -1.24 7.50 -9.83
CA SER A 339 -1.83 7.30 -8.49
C SER A 339 -0.76 7.21 -7.38
N ALA A 340 0.50 6.96 -7.75
CA ALA A 340 1.65 6.88 -6.87
C ALA A 340 1.45 5.84 -5.76
N THR A 341 1.33 4.56 -6.12
CA THR A 341 1.26 3.46 -5.16
C THR A 341 2.59 3.30 -4.38
N LEU A 342 2.60 3.55 -3.07
CA LEU A 342 3.84 3.61 -2.29
C LEU A 342 4.12 2.40 -1.41
N ASN A 343 3.09 1.68 -0.98
CA ASN A 343 3.27 0.52 -0.12
C ASN A 343 2.11 -0.46 -0.32
N LEU A 344 2.35 -1.72 0.01
CA LEU A 344 1.33 -2.77 0.02
C LEU A 344 1.54 -3.71 1.19
N CYS A 345 0.45 -4.35 1.63
CA CYS A 345 0.49 -5.49 2.53
C CYS A 345 -0.59 -6.51 2.16
N PHE A 346 -0.34 -7.78 2.46
CA PHE A 346 -1.38 -8.81 2.41
C PHE A 346 -2.19 -8.78 3.70
N TYR A 347 -3.51 -8.88 3.58
CA TYR A 347 -4.38 -8.99 4.75
C TYR A 347 -4.32 -10.41 5.34
N THR A 348 -3.74 -10.51 6.53
CA THR A 348 -3.57 -11.79 7.26
C THR A 348 -4.43 -11.90 8.51
N GLY A 349 -5.09 -10.81 8.90
CA GLY A 349 -5.94 -10.76 10.10
C GLY A 349 -7.24 -11.52 9.96
N ASP A 350 -7.92 -11.67 11.10
CA ASP A 350 -9.23 -12.35 11.21
C ASP A 350 -10.36 -11.39 11.60
N GLN A 351 -10.09 -10.08 11.63
CA GLN A 351 -11.08 -9.09 12.02
C GLN A 351 -12.03 -8.76 10.87
N PHE A 352 -11.51 -8.61 9.66
CA PHE A 352 -12.29 -8.32 8.46
C PHE A 352 -13.03 -9.59 8.00
N PRO A 353 -14.08 -9.44 7.18
CA PRO A 353 -14.76 -10.59 6.57
C PRO A 353 -13.80 -11.50 5.80
N THR A 354 -14.11 -12.79 5.75
CA THR A 354 -13.18 -13.82 5.26
C THR A 354 -12.74 -13.61 3.82
N GLU A 355 -13.56 -12.94 3.00
CA GLU A 355 -13.25 -12.64 1.61
C GLU A 355 -12.05 -11.69 1.46
N TYR A 356 -11.72 -10.88 2.47
CA TYR A 356 -10.55 -9.99 2.47
C TYR A 356 -9.26 -10.75 2.79
N LYS A 357 -9.32 -11.95 3.36
CA LYS A 357 -8.15 -12.70 3.83
C LYS A 357 -7.28 -13.17 2.65
N GLY A 358 -6.02 -12.75 2.63
CA GLY A 358 -5.10 -13.05 1.54
C GLY A 358 -5.14 -12.07 0.37
N ASP A 359 -6.03 -11.06 0.41
CA ASP A 359 -6.01 -9.97 -0.55
C ASP A 359 -4.90 -8.96 -0.25
N VAL A 360 -4.54 -8.17 -1.24
CA VAL A 360 -3.57 -7.07 -1.07
C VAL A 360 -4.32 -5.78 -0.76
N PHE A 361 -3.82 -5.02 0.21
CA PHE A 361 -4.14 -3.61 0.34
C PHE A 361 -2.94 -2.76 -0.09
N ALA A 362 -3.18 -1.66 -0.79
CA ALA A 362 -2.14 -0.75 -1.24
C ALA A 362 -2.52 0.72 -1.05
N ALA A 363 -1.53 1.54 -0.72
CA ALA A 363 -1.70 2.97 -0.47
C ALA A 363 -1.31 3.79 -1.71
N PHE A 364 -2.27 4.55 -2.24
CA PHE A 364 -2.08 5.48 -3.36
C PHE A 364 -1.87 6.89 -2.83
N HIS A 365 -0.65 7.39 -2.96
CA HIS A 365 -0.19 8.66 -2.40
C HIS A 365 -0.68 9.90 -3.15
N GLY A 366 -1.06 9.70 -4.40
CA GLY A 366 -1.74 10.69 -5.21
C GLY A 366 -0.86 11.43 -6.22
N SER A 367 -1.51 11.85 -7.30
CA SER A 367 -0.87 12.37 -8.50
C SER A 367 -0.32 13.79 -8.37
N TRP A 368 0.79 14.03 -9.09
CA TRP A 368 1.31 15.37 -9.36
C TRP A 368 1.41 15.69 -10.86
N ASN A 369 1.65 14.69 -11.73
CA ASN A 369 1.79 14.84 -13.19
C ASN A 369 0.44 14.59 -13.93
N ARG A 370 -0.66 15.08 -13.36
CA ARG A 370 -2.02 14.94 -13.92
C ARG A 370 -2.89 16.11 -13.47
N MET A 371 -3.59 16.78 -14.38
CA MET A 371 -4.44 17.93 -14.01
C MET A 371 -5.65 17.46 -13.20
N LYS A 372 -6.30 16.39 -13.65
CA LYS A 372 -7.35 15.73 -12.87
C LYS A 372 -6.69 14.78 -11.88
N ARG A 373 -6.87 14.99 -10.58
CA ARG A 373 -6.17 14.16 -9.58
C ARG A 373 -6.66 12.71 -9.56
N THR A 374 -5.75 11.78 -9.32
CA THR A 374 -5.98 10.35 -9.04
C THR A 374 -5.16 9.93 -7.81
N GLY A 375 -5.51 8.81 -7.21
CA GLY A 375 -4.89 8.32 -5.98
C GLY A 375 -5.50 8.96 -4.73
N TYR A 376 -4.68 9.29 -3.73
CA TYR A 376 -5.15 9.82 -2.43
C TYR A 376 -6.17 8.89 -1.76
N LYS A 377 -5.86 7.59 -1.74
CA LYS A 377 -6.75 6.53 -1.26
C LYS A 377 -5.98 5.27 -0.86
N VAL A 378 -6.65 4.35 -0.21
CA VAL A 378 -6.20 2.97 -0.04
C VAL A 378 -7.12 2.07 -0.86
N VAL A 379 -6.55 1.13 -1.59
CA VAL A 379 -7.28 0.18 -2.43
C VAL A 379 -7.08 -1.25 -1.92
N ARG A 380 -8.03 -2.11 -2.26
CA ARG A 380 -7.94 -3.57 -2.15
C ARG A 380 -7.76 -4.16 -3.53
N VAL A 381 -6.83 -5.10 -3.69
CA VAL A 381 -6.72 -5.97 -4.88
C VAL A 381 -7.29 -7.34 -4.48
N PRO A 382 -8.49 -7.69 -4.98
CA PRO A 382 -9.12 -8.97 -4.65
C PRO A 382 -8.45 -10.14 -5.38
N PHE A 383 -8.36 -11.27 -4.70
CA PHE A 383 -7.92 -12.54 -5.24
C PHE A 383 -9.10 -13.50 -5.41
N ASP A 384 -9.02 -14.33 -6.44
CA ASP A 384 -9.80 -15.55 -6.50
C ASP A 384 -9.19 -16.54 -5.48
N HIS A 385 -9.96 -16.87 -4.45
CA HIS A 385 -9.50 -17.75 -3.36
C HIS A 385 -9.31 -19.21 -3.80
N ALA A 386 -9.99 -19.65 -4.86
CA ALA A 386 -9.85 -20.99 -5.40
C ALA A 386 -8.57 -21.11 -6.25
N THR A 387 -8.32 -20.15 -7.14
CA THR A 387 -7.14 -20.17 -8.01
C THR A 387 -5.90 -19.51 -7.39
N ARG A 388 -6.10 -18.75 -6.31
CA ARG A 388 -5.10 -17.93 -5.61
C ARG A 388 -4.40 -16.90 -6.51
N LYS A 389 -5.13 -16.37 -7.49
CA LYS A 389 -4.66 -15.34 -8.43
C LYS A 389 -5.41 -14.04 -8.21
N ALA A 390 -4.73 -12.90 -8.41
CA ALA A 390 -5.41 -11.61 -8.45
C ALA A 390 -6.42 -11.57 -9.60
N LEU A 391 -7.55 -10.89 -9.38
CA LEU A 391 -8.64 -10.78 -10.38
C LEU A 391 -8.32 -9.82 -11.54
N GLY A 392 -7.18 -9.12 -11.47
CA GLY A 392 -6.78 -8.08 -12.43
C GLY A 392 -7.51 -6.75 -12.23
N GLU A 393 -8.18 -6.57 -11.09
CA GLU A 393 -8.93 -5.38 -10.71
C GLU A 393 -8.50 -4.88 -9.33
N TYR A 394 -8.92 -3.66 -8.97
CA TYR A 394 -8.82 -3.12 -7.63
C TYR A 394 -10.10 -2.40 -7.22
N GLU A 395 -10.35 -2.37 -5.92
CA GLU A 395 -11.48 -1.73 -5.26
C GLU A 395 -10.98 -0.56 -4.42
N ASP A 396 -11.61 0.60 -4.55
CA ASP A 396 -11.40 1.72 -3.63
C ASP A 396 -11.89 1.32 -2.24
N PHE A 397 -10.98 1.26 -1.26
CA PHE A 397 -11.29 0.81 0.10
C PHE A 397 -11.41 1.99 1.06
N VAL A 398 -10.36 2.81 1.19
CA VAL A 398 -10.41 4.05 1.97
C VAL A 398 -10.27 5.25 1.05
N THR A 399 -11.27 6.13 1.05
CA THR A 399 -11.28 7.37 0.24
C THR A 399 -11.51 8.60 1.12
N GLY A 400 -11.72 9.78 0.54
CA GLY A 400 -12.07 10.99 1.30
C GLY A 400 -10.89 11.84 1.77
N PHE A 401 -9.67 11.57 1.29
CA PHE A 401 -8.48 12.40 1.58
C PHE A 401 -8.39 13.69 0.74
N ILE A 402 -9.40 13.94 -0.09
CA ILE A 402 -9.61 15.16 -0.85
C ILE A 402 -11.00 15.70 -0.47
N THR A 403 -11.07 16.99 -0.15
CA THR A 403 -12.32 17.70 0.13
C THR A 403 -13.15 17.88 -1.15
N SER A 404 -14.44 18.17 -1.03
CA SER A 404 -15.34 18.36 -2.19
C SER A 404 -14.93 19.52 -3.12
N ASP A 405 -14.20 20.52 -2.62
CA ASP A 405 -13.62 21.62 -3.40
C ASP A 405 -12.23 21.28 -4.00
N GLY A 406 -11.73 20.06 -3.78
CA GLY A 406 -10.51 19.53 -4.41
C GLY A 406 -9.21 19.78 -3.64
N GLN A 407 -9.29 20.21 -2.38
CA GLN A 407 -8.11 20.35 -1.52
C GLN A 407 -7.68 18.98 -1.01
N VAL A 408 -6.42 18.65 -1.23
CA VAL A 408 -5.80 17.46 -0.66
C VAL A 408 -5.49 17.74 0.79
N TRP A 409 -5.98 16.91 1.71
CA TRP A 409 -5.63 17.01 3.13
C TRP A 409 -4.91 15.76 3.64
N GLY A 410 -5.01 14.62 2.96
CA GLY A 410 -4.26 13.42 3.34
C GLY A 410 -3.59 12.75 2.15
N ARG A 411 -2.48 12.04 2.42
CA ARG A 411 -1.68 11.35 1.40
C ARG A 411 -1.20 10.01 1.95
N PRO A 412 -1.94 8.91 1.72
CA PRO A 412 -1.61 7.59 2.26
C PRO A 412 -0.23 7.10 1.80
N VAL A 413 0.55 6.50 2.72
CA VAL A 413 1.90 5.98 2.43
C VAL A 413 2.05 4.53 2.84
N GLY A 414 2.19 4.27 4.14
CA GLY A 414 2.51 2.97 4.71
C GLY A 414 1.24 2.25 5.13
N ILE A 415 1.25 0.93 4.96
CA ILE A 415 0.10 0.09 5.28
C ILE A 415 0.55 -1.16 6.02
N ALA A 416 -0.12 -1.47 7.12
CA ALA A 416 0.23 -2.63 7.95
C ALA A 416 -1.01 -3.24 8.59
N VAL A 417 -1.00 -4.55 8.77
CA VAL A 417 -2.02 -5.25 9.57
C VAL A 417 -1.55 -5.25 11.02
N ALA A 418 -2.34 -4.66 11.91
CA ALA A 418 -2.10 -4.71 13.35
C ALA A 418 -2.41 -6.11 13.89
N LYS A 419 -1.88 -6.42 15.08
CA LYS A 419 -2.00 -7.75 15.70
C LYS A 419 -3.45 -8.21 15.95
N ASP A 420 -4.37 -7.26 16.15
CA ASP A 420 -5.80 -7.55 16.33
C ASP A 420 -6.56 -7.75 14.99
N GLY A 421 -5.86 -7.69 13.86
CA GLY A 421 -6.42 -7.80 12.52
C GLY A 421 -6.97 -6.48 11.95
N SER A 422 -6.82 -5.35 12.63
CA SER A 422 -7.16 -4.04 12.03
C SER A 422 -6.08 -3.60 11.02
N LEU A 423 -6.45 -2.73 10.08
CA LEU A 423 -5.55 -2.17 9.08
C LEU A 423 -5.09 -0.77 9.51
N LEU A 424 -3.80 -0.52 9.50
CA LEU A 424 -3.19 0.78 9.82
C LEU A 424 -2.70 1.46 8.55
N ILE A 425 -2.90 2.77 8.46
CA ILE A 425 -2.56 3.59 7.31
C ILE A 425 -1.85 4.85 7.81
N SER A 426 -0.58 5.05 7.46
CA SER A 426 0.07 6.34 7.66
C SER A 426 -0.28 7.29 6.52
N GLU A 427 -0.39 8.57 6.82
CA GLU A 427 -0.42 9.61 5.78
C GLU A 427 0.65 10.67 6.11
N ASP A 428 1.41 11.10 5.10
CA ASP A 428 2.53 12.00 5.37
C ASP A 428 2.16 13.49 5.39
N GLY A 429 0.98 13.83 4.85
CA GLY A 429 0.52 15.20 4.67
C GLY A 429 0.23 15.97 5.97
N ASN A 430 -0.47 15.37 6.92
CA ASN A 430 -0.80 15.96 8.22
C ASN A 430 -0.17 15.18 9.40
N GLY A 431 0.64 14.15 9.13
CA GLY A 431 1.42 13.45 10.13
C GLY A 431 0.58 12.59 11.05
N THR A 432 -0.34 11.80 10.49
CA THR A 432 -1.26 10.94 11.24
C THR A 432 -1.15 9.47 10.84
N ILE A 433 -1.78 8.63 11.67
CA ILE A 433 -1.99 7.22 11.40
C ILE A 433 -3.47 6.95 11.66
N TRP A 434 -4.11 6.27 10.73
CA TRP A 434 -5.50 5.87 10.80
C TRP A 434 -5.61 4.36 11.03
N ARG A 435 -6.65 3.95 11.74
CA ARG A 435 -6.98 2.54 11.98
C ARG A 435 -8.33 2.23 11.39
N VAL A 436 -8.39 1.22 10.54
CA VAL A 436 -9.62 0.66 9.99
C VAL A 436 -9.92 -0.67 10.68
N SER A 437 -11.10 -0.76 11.28
CA SER A 437 -11.62 -1.97 11.91
C SER A 437 -12.95 -2.39 11.30
N TYR A 438 -13.27 -3.67 11.38
CA TYR A 438 -14.58 -4.19 11.00
C TYR A 438 -15.48 -4.32 12.23
N LEU A 439 -16.67 -3.72 12.17
CA LEU A 439 -17.69 -3.84 13.21
C LEU A 439 -18.47 -5.13 12.92
N ARG A 440 -18.18 -6.20 13.67
CA ARG A 440 -19.05 -7.38 13.64
C ARG A 440 -20.40 -6.95 14.22
N GLU A 441 -21.46 -7.00 13.40
CA GLU A 441 -22.81 -6.98 13.94
C GLU A 441 -22.96 -8.24 14.80
N ASN A 442 -23.23 -8.05 16.09
CA ASN A 442 -23.48 -9.14 17.05
C ASN A 442 -24.84 -9.77 16.81
#